data_AF-A0A928DYI3-F1
#
_entry.id   AF-A0A928DYI3-F1
#
_cell.length_a   1.000
_cell.length_b   1.000
_cell.length_c   1.000
_cell.angle_alpha   90.00
_cell.angle_beta   90.00
_cell.angle_gamma   90.00
#
_symmetry.space_group_name_H-M   'P 1'
#
loop_
_entity.id
_entity.type
_entity.pdbx_description
1 polymer ?
#
loop_
_entity_poly.entity_id
_entity_poly.type
_entity_poly.pdbx_seq_one_letter_code
_entity_poly.pdbx_strand_id
1 'polypeptide(L)'
;MKRFVLGLLFMALCGLVQAGDWKPLFNTDLSNAKYESGVWSVDAEGVIGATKDSALWAVGEYENFELSLEFKTDTGTNSGVIVYCTDIPNWIPNSVEIQINDDTRAIAS
;
A
#
# COMPACT_ATOMS: atom_id res chain seq x y z
N MET A 1 35.78 -48.20 -16.61
CA MET A 1 34.80 -48.52 -15.54
C MET A 1 34.27 -47.19 -14.97
N LYS A 2 33.04 -46.79 -15.32
CA LYS A 2 32.44 -45.52 -14.89
C LYS A 2 31.66 -45.77 -13.60
N ARG A 3 32.07 -45.15 -12.49
CA ARG A 3 31.31 -45.17 -11.22
C ARG A 3 30.24 -44.09 -11.28
N PHE A 4 28.97 -44.49 -11.29
CA PHE A 4 27.84 -43.60 -11.09
C PHE A 4 27.66 -43.37 -9.59
N VAL A 5 27.76 -42.11 -9.15
CA VAL A 5 27.32 -41.70 -7.81
C VAL A 5 25.94 -41.06 -7.99
N LEU A 6 24.92 -41.73 -7.48
CA LEU A 6 23.54 -41.27 -7.47
C LEU A 6 23.38 -40.27 -6.32
N GLY A 7 23.50 -38.98 -6.61
CA GLY A 7 23.14 -37.92 -5.67
C GLY A 7 21.63 -37.77 -5.59
N LEU A 8 21.03 -38.13 -4.45
CA LEU A 8 19.65 -37.77 -4.14
C LEU A 8 19.56 -36.25 -3.97
N LEU A 9 19.00 -35.58 -4.97
CA LEU A 9 18.63 -34.18 -4.90
C LEU A 9 17.30 -34.06 -4.13
N PHE A 10 17.38 -33.78 -2.83
CA PHE A 10 16.20 -33.42 -2.03
C PHE A 10 15.83 -31.97 -2.37
N MET A 11 15.13 -31.78 -3.48
CA MET A 11 14.58 -30.49 -3.88
C MET A 11 13.41 -30.19 -2.94
N ALA A 12 13.65 -29.35 -1.94
CA ALA A 12 12.61 -28.82 -1.08
C ALA A 12 11.58 -28.11 -1.96
N LEU A 13 10.40 -28.71 -2.11
CA LEU A 13 9.19 -27.97 -2.50
C LEU A 13 8.89 -26.99 -1.36
N CYS A 14 9.58 -25.85 -1.36
CA CYS A 14 9.07 -24.67 -0.69
C CYS A 14 7.81 -24.30 -1.48
N GLY A 15 6.66 -24.35 -0.80
CA GLY A 15 5.36 -24.25 -1.43
C GLY A 15 5.28 -23.06 -2.38
N LEU A 16 4.81 -23.32 -3.60
CA LEU A 16 4.19 -22.30 -4.43
C LEU A 16 2.92 -21.85 -3.71
N VAL A 17 3.07 -20.94 -2.74
CA VAL A 17 1.98 -19.99 -2.48
C VAL A 17 1.87 -19.20 -3.76
N GLN A 18 0.88 -19.56 -4.58
CA GLN A 18 0.44 -18.71 -5.66
C GLN A 18 -0.11 -17.46 -4.97
N ALA A 19 0.72 -16.43 -4.84
CA ALA A 19 0.22 -15.09 -4.57
C ALA A 19 -0.91 -14.86 -5.57
N GLY A 20 -2.08 -14.44 -5.09
CA GLY A 20 -3.18 -14.07 -5.98
C GLY A 20 -2.72 -13.04 -7.01
N ASP A 21 -3.51 -12.80 -8.06
CA ASP A 21 -3.21 -11.81 -9.10
C ASP A 21 -3.30 -10.35 -8.56
N TRP A 22 -2.50 -10.02 -7.54
CA TRP A 22 -2.37 -8.70 -6.95
C TRP A 22 -1.79 -7.73 -7.98
N LYS A 23 -2.39 -6.55 -8.07
CA LYS A 23 -1.95 -5.48 -8.97
C LYS A 23 -1.60 -4.25 -8.15
N PRO A 24 -0.51 -3.53 -8.50
CA PRO A 24 -0.23 -2.24 -7.89
C PRO A 24 -1.42 -1.29 -8.06
N LEU A 25 -1.84 -0.66 -6.97
CA LEU A 25 -2.89 0.36 -7.01
C LEU A 25 -2.42 1.61 -7.76
N PHE A 26 -1.15 1.97 -7.58
CA PHE A 26 -0.51 3.12 -8.22
C PHE A 26 0.68 2.68 -9.08
N ASN A 27 0.86 3.35 -10.21
CA ASN A 27 2.06 3.30 -11.02
C ASN A 27 3.22 3.94 -10.25
N THR A 28 4.46 3.56 -10.60
CA THR A 28 5.68 4.08 -9.95
C THR A 28 5.90 5.58 -10.15
N ASP A 29 5.20 6.19 -11.10
CA ASP A 29 5.20 7.62 -11.40
C ASP A 29 3.91 8.33 -10.98
N LEU A 30 2.99 7.62 -10.31
CA LEU A 30 1.66 8.08 -9.92
C LEU A 30 0.78 8.56 -11.09
N SER A 31 1.10 8.17 -12.33
CA SER A 31 0.36 8.59 -13.54
C SER A 31 -1.11 8.14 -13.57
N ASN A 32 -1.47 7.14 -12.77
CA ASN A 32 -2.83 6.65 -12.59
C ASN A 32 -3.47 7.12 -11.25
N ALA A 33 -3.03 8.26 -10.71
CA ALA A 33 -3.55 8.84 -9.48
C ALA A 33 -4.04 10.28 -9.69
N LYS A 34 -4.92 10.74 -8.79
CA LYS A 34 -5.35 12.15 -8.67
C LYS A 34 -4.88 12.69 -7.33
N TYR A 35 -4.15 13.80 -7.33
CA TYR A 35 -3.61 14.43 -6.13
C TYR A 35 -3.25 15.90 -6.39
N GLU A 36 -3.06 16.68 -5.33
CA GLU A 36 -2.53 18.05 -5.43
C GLU A 36 -1.08 18.00 -5.94
N SER A 37 -0.81 18.74 -7.03
CA SER A 37 0.52 18.80 -7.63
C SER A 37 1.58 19.21 -6.61
N GLY A 38 2.63 18.40 -6.49
CA GLY A 38 3.77 18.65 -5.59
C GLY A 38 3.57 18.19 -4.14
N VAL A 39 2.42 17.61 -3.78
CA VAL A 39 2.21 17.05 -2.43
C VAL A 39 2.77 15.65 -2.30
N TRP A 40 2.54 14.80 -3.31
CA TRP A 40 2.91 13.40 -3.31
C TRP A 40 4.08 13.12 -4.25
N SER A 41 4.99 12.24 -3.81
CA SER A 41 6.12 11.77 -4.60
C SER A 41 6.48 10.33 -4.27
N VAL A 42 7.17 9.67 -5.20
CA VAL A 42 7.79 8.35 -5.02
C VAL A 42 9.31 8.55 -4.92
N ASP A 43 9.95 8.04 -3.87
CA ASP A 43 11.40 8.10 -3.73
C ASP A 43 12.13 7.03 -4.56
N ALA A 44 13.47 6.99 -4.46
CA ALA A 44 14.30 6.08 -5.24
C ALA A 44 14.07 4.60 -4.85
N GLU A 45 13.53 4.35 -3.66
CA GLU A 45 13.21 3.03 -3.11
C GLU A 45 11.76 2.62 -3.41
N GLY A 46 10.95 3.48 -4.03
CA GLY A 46 9.56 3.22 -4.36
C GLY A 46 8.56 3.57 -3.25
N VAL A 47 8.98 4.29 -2.21
CA VAL A 47 8.12 4.71 -1.10
C VAL A 47 7.33 5.95 -1.50
N ILE A 48 6.01 5.88 -1.32
CA ILE A 48 5.10 6.99 -1.55
C ILE A 48 5.02 7.85 -0.28
N GLY A 49 5.24 9.16 -0.40
CA GLY A 49 5.17 10.10 0.72
C GLY A 49 4.42 11.38 0.37
N ALA A 50 3.80 11.99 1.39
CA ALA A 50 3.10 13.27 1.30
C ALA A 50 3.82 14.35 2.11
N THR A 51 3.80 15.60 1.62
CA THR A 51 4.38 16.77 2.31
C THR A 51 3.32 17.71 2.93
N LYS A 52 2.04 17.43 2.68
CA LYS A 52 0.89 18.20 3.17
C LYS A 52 -0.30 17.27 3.41
N ASP A 53 -1.28 17.78 4.16
CA ASP A 53 -2.57 17.14 4.34
C ASP A 53 -3.44 17.26 3.07
N SER A 54 -3.31 16.27 2.19
CA SER A 54 -4.06 16.15 0.94
C SER A 54 -4.08 14.69 0.50
N ALA A 55 -5.25 14.17 0.13
CA ALA A 55 -5.39 12.76 -0.22
C ALA A 55 -4.81 12.41 -1.61
N LEU A 56 -4.31 11.17 -1.75
CA LEU A 56 -3.93 10.54 -3.00
C LEU A 56 -5.02 9.56 -3.44
N TRP A 57 -5.66 9.82 -4.58
CA TRP A 57 -6.80 9.03 -5.04
C TRP A 57 -6.43 8.13 -6.20
N ALA A 58 -6.82 6.85 -6.12
CA ALA A 58 -6.79 5.95 -7.27
C ALA A 58 -7.77 6.41 -8.35
N VAL A 59 -7.43 6.20 -9.61
CA VAL A 59 -8.37 6.41 -10.72
C VAL A 59 -9.32 5.22 -10.80
N GLY A 60 -10.62 5.52 -10.84
CA GLY A 60 -11.70 4.53 -10.93
C GLY A 60 -12.41 4.30 -9.59
N GLU A 61 -13.43 3.45 -9.64
CA GLU A 61 -14.18 3.00 -8.47
C GLU A 61 -13.95 1.51 -8.26
N TYR A 62 -13.85 1.09 -7.01
CA TYR A 62 -13.56 -0.29 -6.63
C TYR A 62 -14.57 -0.77 -5.59
N GLU A 63 -15.09 -1.97 -5.78
CA GLU A 63 -15.97 -2.67 -4.84
C GLU A 63 -15.54 -4.14 -4.71
N ASN A 64 -15.90 -4.78 -3.59
CA ASN A 64 -15.60 -6.20 -3.33
C ASN A 64 -14.10 -6.54 -3.56
N PHE A 65 -13.21 -5.68 -3.07
CA PHE A 65 -11.76 -5.80 -3.25
C PHE A 65 -11.05 -6.08 -1.92
N GLU A 66 -9.83 -6.58 -2.04
CA GLU A 66 -8.86 -6.59 -0.95
C GLU A 66 -7.75 -5.57 -1.28
N LEU A 67 -7.32 -4.81 -0.28
CA LEU A 67 -6.19 -3.88 -0.41
C LEU A 67 -5.12 -4.27 0.60
N SER A 68 -3.93 -4.59 0.08
CA SER A 68 -2.75 -4.86 0.87
C SER A 68 -1.75 -3.72 0.69
N LEU A 69 -1.27 -3.15 1.79
CA LEU A 69 -0.25 -2.11 1.82
C LEU A 69 0.60 -2.21 3.09
N GLU A 70 1.79 -1.64 3.04
CA GLU A 70 2.63 -1.39 4.21
C GLU A 70 2.74 0.12 4.42
N PHE A 71 2.83 0.55 5.68
CA PHE A 71 3.03 1.95 6.04
C PHE A 71 4.03 2.07 7.18
N LYS A 72 4.63 3.26 7.31
CA LYS A 72 5.54 3.61 8.40
C LYS A 72 5.08 4.93 9.00
N THR A 73 5.02 4.99 10.33
CA THR A 73 4.66 6.20 11.07
C THR A 73 5.91 6.99 11.45
N ASP A 74 5.76 8.31 11.53
CA ASP A 74 6.57 9.20 12.36
C ASP A 74 5.83 9.52 13.68
N THR A 75 6.52 10.15 14.63
CA THR A 75 5.96 10.56 15.93
C THR A 75 4.75 11.45 15.72
N GLY A 76 3.58 11.02 16.22
CA GLY A 76 2.32 11.73 16.10
C GLY A 76 1.66 11.68 14.71
N THR A 77 2.03 10.70 13.88
CA THR A 77 1.32 10.43 12.62
C THR A 77 -0.18 10.29 12.86
N ASN A 78 -0.96 10.97 12.02
CA ASN A 78 -2.40 10.80 11.91
C ASN A 78 -2.74 10.84 10.41
N SER A 79 -3.18 9.71 9.88
CA SER A 79 -3.47 9.48 8.46
C SER A 79 -4.55 8.40 8.35
N GLY A 80 -4.88 8.00 7.12
CA GLY A 80 -5.86 6.95 6.92
C GLY A 80 -5.91 6.46 5.48
N VAL A 81 -6.56 5.31 5.32
CA VAL A 81 -6.91 4.73 4.03
C VAL A 81 -8.39 4.95 3.81
N ILE A 82 -8.72 5.71 2.76
CA ILE A 82 -10.10 6.05 2.42
C ILE A 82 -10.64 5.02 1.42
N VAL A 83 -11.75 4.38 1.73
CA VAL A 83 -12.47 3.44 0.87
C VAL A 83 -13.91 3.87 0.67
N TYR A 84 -14.54 3.39 -0.40
CA TYR A 84 -15.94 3.68 -0.74
C TYR A 84 -16.28 5.18 -0.76
N CYS A 85 -15.35 6.00 -1.27
CA CYS A 85 -15.57 7.43 -1.44
C CYS A 85 -16.48 7.71 -2.64
N THR A 86 -17.64 8.33 -2.39
CA THR A 86 -18.61 8.67 -3.45
C THR A 86 -18.53 10.12 -3.91
N ASP A 87 -17.79 10.97 -3.20
CA ASP A 87 -17.61 12.40 -3.51
C ASP A 87 -16.22 12.87 -3.07
N ILE A 88 -15.24 12.87 -3.97
CA ILE A 88 -13.83 13.22 -3.65
C ILE A 88 -13.70 14.65 -3.06
N PRO A 89 -14.30 15.71 -3.64
CA PRO A 89 -14.29 17.04 -3.04
C PRO A 89 -14.88 17.12 -1.63
N ASN A 90 -15.82 16.24 -1.27
CA ASN A 90 -16.48 16.20 0.03
C ASN A 90 -16.35 14.81 0.68
N TRP A 91 -15.14 14.25 0.67
CA TRP A 91 -14.92 12.85 1.01
C TRP A 91 -15.18 12.53 2.48
N ILE A 92 -14.96 13.48 3.39
CA ILE A 92 -15.05 13.28 4.85
C ILE A 92 -16.39 12.63 5.26
N PRO A 93 -17.57 13.16 4.88
CA PRO A 93 -18.84 12.50 5.17
C PRO A 93 -19.26 11.42 4.16
N ASN A 94 -18.55 11.28 3.04
CA ASN A 94 -18.95 10.44 1.90
C ASN A 94 -17.96 9.31 1.63
N SER A 95 -17.32 8.80 2.68
CA SER A 95 -16.38 7.68 2.60
C SER A 95 -16.29 6.94 3.93
N VAL A 96 -15.54 5.84 3.94
CA VAL A 96 -15.11 5.14 5.15
C VAL A 96 -13.59 5.24 5.24
N GLU A 97 -13.08 5.63 6.41
CA GLU A 97 -11.65 5.73 6.66
C GLU A 97 -11.19 4.62 7.60
N ILE A 98 -10.11 3.92 7.21
CA ILE A 98 -9.37 3.00 8.07
C ILE A 98 -8.17 3.76 8.62
N GLN A 99 -8.17 3.96 9.93
CA GLN A 99 -7.20 4.83 10.61
C GLN A 99 -5.77 4.30 10.55
N ILE A 100 -4.82 5.20 10.29
CA ILE A 100 -3.38 5.00 10.49
C ILE A 100 -2.91 6.06 11.49
N ASN A 101 -2.52 5.64 12.68
CA ASN A 101 -2.13 6.56 13.74
C ASN A 101 -0.87 6.07 14.47
N ASP A 102 -0.08 7.01 14.99
CA ASP A 102 0.92 6.70 16.01
C ASP A 102 0.24 6.60 17.38
N ASP A 103 -0.15 5.38 17.74
CA ASP A 103 -0.83 5.07 19.01
C ASP A 103 0.10 5.17 20.23
N THR A 104 1.42 5.25 20.01
CA THR A 104 2.39 5.35 21.12
C THR A 104 2.51 6.76 21.67
N ARG A 105 1.97 7.76 20.96
CA ARG A 105 1.92 9.14 21.43
C ARG A 105 1.05 9.21 22.68
N ALA A 106 1.70 9.39 23.83
CA ALA A 106 1.02 9.69 25.08
C ALA A 106 0.15 10.94 24.87
N ILE A 107 -1.15 10.79 25.10
CA ILE A 107 -2.06 11.93 25.22
C ILE A 107 -1.50 12.74 26.39
N ALA A 108 -1.05 13.97 26.13
CA ALA A 108 -0.74 14.89 27.21
C ALA A 108 -2.05 15.09 28.00
N SER A 109 -2.15 14.43 29.14
CA SER A 109 -3.22 14.59 30.13
C SER A 109 -3.15 15.96 30.78
#